data_AF-A0AAD6XR70-F1
#
_entry.id   AF-A0AAD6XR70-F1
#
_cell.length_a   1.000
_cell.length_b   1.000
_cell.length_c   1.000
_cell.angle_alpha   90.00
_cell.angle_beta   90.00
_cell.angle_gamma   90.00
#
_symmetry.space_group_name_H-M   'P 1'
#
loop_
_entity.id
_entity.type
_entity.pdbx_description
1 polymer ?
#
loop_
_entity_poly.entity_id
_entity_poly.type
_entity_poly.pdbx_seq_one_letter_code
_entity_poly.pdbx_strand_id
1 'polypeptide(L)'
;FKLTQRGMFTAHARKLARTMVNSGCSREKVGPLLQRIGDVFGMKVNRSMSRRTVSRSMLEGGVASDMQIVFESTQNKGITISADSTSNRGVNFEANHVAHRVPDYESGSLTVDLTSLPKVRLTGVYSTVDHTSERSVSDFVILSEDRIDTFNRSPLAQRLKQKVTIAQMLRSIMGMNGDH
;
A
#
# COMPACT_ATOMS: atom_id res chain seq x y z
N PHE A 1 -21.86 14.03 5.90
CA PHE A 1 -20.76 13.54 5.03
C PHE A 1 -20.65 14.44 3.80
N LYS A 2 -19.44 14.93 3.44
CA LYS A 2 -19.22 15.71 2.21
C LYS A 2 -18.43 14.88 1.20
N LEU A 3 -19.05 14.54 0.06
CA LEU A 3 -18.41 13.76 -0.99
C LEU A 3 -17.34 14.56 -1.74
N THR A 4 -17.56 15.87 -1.90
CA THR A 4 -16.61 16.78 -2.54
C THR A 4 -16.35 18.04 -1.70
N GLN A 5 -15.13 18.57 -1.82
CA GLN A 5 -14.71 19.84 -1.25
C GLN A 5 -13.93 20.60 -2.32
N ARG A 6 -14.28 21.88 -2.57
CA ARG A 6 -13.66 22.73 -3.60
C ARG A 6 -13.56 22.05 -4.98
N GLY A 7 -14.63 21.37 -5.40
CA GLY A 7 -14.66 20.67 -6.70
C GLY A 7 -13.82 19.40 -6.78
N MET A 8 -13.22 18.92 -5.68
CA MET A 8 -12.47 17.66 -5.62
C MET A 8 -13.16 16.64 -4.72
N PHE A 9 -13.04 15.35 -5.02
CA PHE A 9 -13.50 14.30 -4.10
C PHE A 9 -12.67 14.34 -2.82
N THR A 10 -13.32 14.22 -1.66
CA THR A 10 -12.62 14.27 -0.36
C THR A 10 -11.79 13.01 -0.12
N ALA A 11 -10.82 13.07 0.81
CA ALA A 11 -10.05 11.90 1.20
C ALA A 11 -10.95 10.76 1.70
N HIS A 12 -12.00 11.08 2.45
CA HIS A 12 -13.02 10.10 2.88
C HIS A 12 -13.76 9.47 1.69
N ALA A 13 -14.14 10.26 0.68
CA ALA A 13 -14.79 9.73 -0.52
C ALA A 13 -13.86 8.77 -1.28
N ARG A 14 -12.57 9.12 -1.44
CA ARG A 14 -11.57 8.26 -2.09
C ARG A 14 -11.28 6.99 -1.28
N LYS A 15 -11.24 7.09 0.06
CA LYS A 15 -11.14 5.93 0.97
C LYS A 15 -12.34 4.98 0.80
N LEU A 16 -13.55 5.53 0.74
CA LEU A 16 -14.76 4.74 0.49
C LEU A 16 -14.72 4.03 -0.87
N ALA A 17 -14.31 4.74 -1.93
CA ALA A 17 -14.13 4.14 -3.24
C ALA A 17 -13.14 2.96 -3.23
N ARG A 18 -11.97 3.12 -2.56
CA ARG A 18 -11.02 2.02 -2.38
C ARG A 18 -11.62 0.84 -1.63
N THR A 19 -12.37 1.11 -0.57
CA THR A 19 -13.04 0.08 0.23
C THR A 19 -14.01 -0.73 -0.64
N MET A 20 -14.86 -0.05 -1.42
CA MET A 20 -15.80 -0.71 -2.33
C MET A 20 -15.09 -1.59 -3.37
N VAL A 21 -14.00 -1.10 -3.97
CA VAL A 21 -13.22 -1.88 -4.95
C VAL A 21 -12.58 -3.11 -4.29
N ASN A 22 -12.02 -2.95 -3.09
CA ASN A 22 -11.44 -4.06 -2.34
C ASN A 22 -12.50 -5.08 -1.89
N SER A 23 -13.76 -4.67 -1.76
CA SER A 23 -14.91 -5.55 -1.54
C SER A 23 -15.46 -6.18 -2.84
N GLY A 24 -14.74 -6.09 -3.96
CA GLY A 24 -15.11 -6.72 -5.23
C GLY A 24 -15.96 -5.85 -6.16
N CYS A 25 -16.24 -4.59 -5.81
CA CYS A 25 -17.01 -3.71 -6.70
C CYS A 25 -16.16 -3.30 -7.91
N SER A 26 -16.72 -3.48 -9.12
CA SER A 26 -16.10 -2.94 -10.33
C SER A 26 -15.92 -1.42 -10.22
N ARG A 27 -14.73 -0.93 -10.61
CA ARG A 27 -14.37 0.49 -10.57
C ARG A 27 -15.37 1.38 -11.32
N GLU A 28 -16.05 0.86 -12.34
CA GLU A 28 -17.08 1.56 -13.10
C GLU A 28 -18.40 1.69 -12.33
N LYS A 29 -18.70 0.73 -11.44
CA LYS A 29 -19.95 0.68 -10.69
C LYS A 29 -19.90 1.44 -9.38
N VAL A 30 -18.71 1.80 -8.87
CA VAL A 30 -18.55 2.55 -7.62
C VAL A 30 -19.35 3.86 -7.61
N GLY A 31 -19.22 4.71 -8.64
CA GLY A 31 -19.95 5.98 -8.71
C GLY A 31 -21.47 5.82 -8.69
N PRO A 32 -22.05 5.04 -9.63
CA PRO A 32 -23.48 4.75 -9.64
C PRO A 32 -23.98 4.10 -8.34
N LEU A 33 -23.20 3.21 -7.73
CA LEU A 33 -23.59 2.54 -6.49
C LEU A 33 -23.60 3.53 -5.31
N LEU A 34 -22.65 4.46 -5.24
CA LEU A 34 -22.66 5.53 -4.24
C LEU A 34 -23.91 6.41 -4.35
N GLN A 35 -24.39 6.67 -5.57
CA GLN A 35 -25.62 7.44 -5.77
C GLN A 35 -26.84 6.67 -5.28
N ARG A 36 -26.97 5.39 -5.66
CA ARG A 36 -28.07 4.53 -5.20
C ARG A 36 -28.10 4.36 -3.69
N ILE A 37 -26.93 4.16 -3.07
CA ILE A 37 -26.81 4.11 -1.60
C ILE A 37 -27.25 5.44 -1.00
N GLY A 38 -26.78 6.56 -1.55
CA GLY A 38 -27.21 7.90 -1.12
C GLY A 38 -28.73 8.05 -1.13
N ASP A 39 -29.37 7.67 -2.24
CA ASP A 39 -30.82 7.76 -2.41
C ASP A 39 -31.59 6.93 -1.37
N VAL A 40 -31.12 5.70 -1.06
CA VAL A 40 -31.70 4.84 0.00
C VAL A 40 -31.64 5.52 1.38
N PHE A 41 -30.59 6.28 1.66
CA PHE A 41 -30.43 7.02 2.91
C PHE A 41 -31.00 8.44 2.86
N GLY A 42 -31.77 8.80 1.82
CA GLY A 42 -32.34 10.15 1.65
C GLY A 42 -31.29 11.24 1.39
N MET A 43 -30.07 10.86 0.98
CA MET A 43 -28.97 11.76 0.69
C MET A 43 -28.76 11.91 -0.82
N LYS A 44 -28.98 13.11 -1.35
CA LYS A 44 -28.77 13.38 -2.77
C LYS A 44 -27.27 13.48 -3.11
N VAL A 45 -26.76 12.50 -3.86
CA VAL A 45 -25.36 12.51 -4.35
C VAL A 45 -25.29 13.09 -5.77
N ASN A 46 -25.12 14.41 -5.85
CA ASN A 46 -25.14 15.15 -7.12
C ASN A 46 -23.96 14.87 -8.05
N ARG A 47 -22.86 14.30 -7.55
CA ARG A 47 -21.66 14.04 -8.35
C ARG A 47 -21.26 12.59 -8.24
N SER A 48 -21.16 11.93 -9.39
CA SER A 48 -20.73 10.54 -9.51
C SER A 48 -19.21 10.44 -9.72
N MET A 49 -18.57 9.46 -9.08
CA MET A 49 -17.18 9.13 -9.37
C MET A 49 -17.07 8.37 -10.68
N SER A 50 -16.34 8.92 -11.65
CA SER A 50 -16.02 8.20 -12.88
C SER A 50 -15.08 7.01 -12.62
N ARG A 51 -15.09 6.01 -13.50
CA ARG A 51 -14.10 4.91 -13.50
C ARG A 51 -12.66 5.43 -13.39
N ARG A 52 -12.33 6.52 -14.11
CA ARG A 52 -11.01 7.15 -14.08
C ARG A 52 -10.67 7.71 -12.69
N THR A 53 -11.62 8.40 -12.05
CA THR A 53 -11.45 8.93 -10.69
C THR A 53 -11.23 7.82 -9.67
N VAL A 54 -12.00 6.74 -9.77
CA VAL A 54 -11.87 5.57 -8.89
C VAL A 54 -10.50 4.93 -9.08
N SER A 55 -10.07 4.69 -10.34
CA SER A 55 -8.74 4.15 -10.63
C SER A 55 -7.62 5.03 -10.06
N ARG A 56 -7.70 6.37 -10.19
CA ARG A 56 -6.73 7.28 -9.57
C ARG A 56 -6.73 7.21 -8.05
N SER A 57 -7.90 7.02 -7.44
CA SER A 57 -8.03 6.85 -5.99
C SER A 57 -7.39 5.55 -5.49
N MET A 58 -7.40 4.49 -6.32
CA MET A 58 -6.67 3.24 -6.07
C MET A 58 -5.16 3.46 -6.16
N LEU A 59 -4.69 4.12 -7.22
CA LEU A 59 -3.26 4.42 -7.41
C LEU A 59 -2.70 5.27 -6.27
N GLU A 60 -3.45 6.29 -5.83
CA GLU A 60 -3.10 7.09 -4.65
C GLU A 60 -2.96 6.21 -3.39
N GLY A 61 -3.84 5.22 -3.23
CA GLY A 61 -3.74 4.26 -2.15
C GLY A 61 -2.50 3.37 -2.24
N GLY A 62 -2.11 2.97 -3.45
CA GLY A 62 -0.87 2.23 -3.71
C GLY A 62 0.37 3.03 -3.30
N VAL A 63 0.49 4.26 -3.80
CA VAL A 63 1.60 5.17 -3.42
C VAL A 63 1.66 5.39 -1.91
N ALA A 64 0.50 5.55 -1.25
CA ALA A 64 0.46 5.68 0.20
C ALA A 64 0.93 4.39 0.92
N SER A 65 0.63 3.22 0.37
CA SER A 65 1.09 1.92 0.88
C SER A 65 2.61 1.78 0.74
N ASP A 66 3.19 2.18 -0.39
CA ASP A 66 4.64 2.15 -0.62
C ASP A 66 5.38 3.04 0.39
N MET A 67 4.89 4.27 0.58
CA MET A 67 5.41 5.18 1.60
C MET A 67 5.29 4.60 3.01
N GLN A 68 4.18 3.94 3.30
CA GLN A 68 3.92 3.33 4.61
C GLN A 68 4.89 2.18 4.90
N ILE A 69 5.16 1.30 3.94
CA ILE A 69 6.10 0.20 4.11
C ILE A 69 7.50 0.73 4.44
N VAL A 70 7.97 1.75 3.72
CA VAL A 70 9.29 2.36 3.99
C VAL A 70 9.33 2.98 5.38
N PHE A 71 8.32 3.79 5.72
CA PHE A 71 8.23 4.40 7.04
C PHE A 71 8.25 3.34 8.15
N GLU A 72 7.36 2.36 8.10
CA GLU A 72 7.25 1.30 9.10
C GLU A 72 8.56 0.50 9.19
N SER A 73 9.19 0.17 8.06
CA SER A 73 10.48 -0.56 8.04
C SER A 73 11.59 0.19 8.76
N THR A 74 11.63 1.52 8.65
CA THR A 74 12.63 2.34 9.36
C THR A 74 12.39 2.50 10.86
N GLN A 75 11.16 2.26 11.33
CA GLN A 75 10.84 2.29 12.76
C GLN A 75 11.15 0.96 13.46
N ASN A 76 11.41 -0.11 12.69
CA ASN A 76 11.66 -1.44 13.21
C ASN A 76 13.16 -1.74 13.26
N LYS A 77 13.61 -2.37 14.35
CA LYS A 77 14.97 -2.93 14.47
C LYS A 77 15.14 -4.22 13.67
N GLY A 78 14.04 -4.88 13.36
CA GLY A 78 14.02 -6.16 12.66
C GLY A 78 12.73 -6.33 11.88
N ILE A 79 12.85 -6.70 10.60
CA ILE A 79 11.78 -7.09 9.70
C ILE A 79 12.11 -8.45 9.09
N THR A 80 11.08 -9.21 8.73
CA THR A 80 11.25 -10.49 8.03
C THR A 80 10.50 -10.44 6.71
N ILE A 81 11.08 -11.03 5.67
CA ILE A 81 10.53 -11.05 4.32
C ILE A 81 10.05 -12.46 4.02
N SER A 82 8.93 -12.56 3.31
CA SER A 82 8.42 -13.83 2.76
C SER A 82 8.06 -13.63 1.30
N ALA A 83 8.58 -14.49 0.45
CA ALA A 83 8.23 -14.60 -0.96
C ALA A 83 7.47 -15.91 -1.21
N ASP A 84 6.42 -15.85 -2.02
CA ASP A 84 5.63 -17.00 -2.46
C ASP A 84 5.44 -16.91 -3.98
N SER A 85 5.68 -18.01 -4.69
CA SER A 85 5.72 -18.03 -6.15
C SER A 85 4.70 -19.01 -6.74
N THR A 86 3.96 -18.56 -7.75
CA THR A 86 2.99 -19.39 -8.46
C THR A 86 3.04 -19.15 -9.96
N SER A 87 2.47 -20.07 -10.76
CA SER A 87 2.38 -19.91 -12.21
C SER A 87 0.91 -19.88 -12.66
N ASN A 88 0.61 -19.01 -13.63
CA ASN A 88 -0.71 -18.92 -14.23
C ASN A 88 -0.57 -18.69 -15.74
N ARG A 89 -1.10 -19.63 -16.53
CA ARG A 89 -1.07 -19.61 -18.01
C ARG A 89 0.35 -19.41 -18.59
N GLY A 90 1.35 -20.07 -17.99
CA GLY A 90 2.74 -19.99 -18.43
C GLY A 90 3.48 -18.70 -18.05
N VAL A 91 2.87 -17.86 -17.21
CA VAL A 91 3.52 -16.69 -16.60
C VAL A 91 3.70 -16.98 -15.12
N ASN A 92 4.92 -16.82 -14.62
CA ASN A 92 5.18 -16.95 -13.19
C ASN A 92 4.95 -15.62 -12.48
N PHE A 93 4.49 -15.70 -11.25
CA PHE A 93 4.21 -14.58 -10.36
C PHE A 93 4.84 -14.84 -9.01
N GLU A 94 5.55 -13.85 -8.48
CA GLU A 94 6.07 -13.85 -7.12
C GLU A 94 5.36 -12.76 -6.31
N ALA A 95 4.89 -13.13 -5.13
CA ALA A 95 4.29 -12.23 -4.16
C ALA A 95 5.23 -12.04 -2.97
N ASN A 96 5.60 -10.79 -2.69
CA ASN A 96 6.52 -10.44 -1.63
C ASN A 96 5.80 -9.78 -0.46
N HIS A 97 6.08 -10.23 0.75
CA HIS A 97 5.49 -9.77 1.99
C HIS A 97 6.57 -9.36 2.99
N VAL A 98 6.29 -8.33 3.79
CA VAL A 98 7.12 -7.96 4.94
C VAL A 98 6.30 -8.10 6.20
N ALA A 99 6.84 -8.81 7.18
CA ALA A 99 6.29 -8.91 8.52
C ALA A 99 7.12 -8.07 9.49
N HIS A 100 6.45 -7.11 10.14
CA HIS A 100 7.05 -6.16 11.09
C HIS A 100 5.98 -5.60 12.03
N ARG A 101 6.40 -4.86 13.06
CA ARG A 101 5.48 -4.18 13.98
C ARG A 101 5.10 -2.81 13.42
N VAL A 102 3.84 -2.43 13.58
CA VAL A 102 3.33 -1.17 13.02
C VAL A 102 3.01 -0.16 14.13
N PRO A 103 3.12 1.14 13.87
CA PRO A 103 2.66 2.16 14.80
C PRO A 103 1.15 2.04 15.07
N ASP A 104 0.72 2.55 16.23
CA ASP A 104 -0.69 2.70 16.53
C ASP A 104 -1.26 3.95 15.85
N TYR A 105 -1.73 3.74 14.62
CA TYR A 105 -2.36 4.79 13.82
C TYR A 105 -3.71 5.28 14.38
N GLU A 106 -4.36 4.52 15.26
CA GLU A 106 -5.65 4.93 15.85
C GLU A 106 -5.44 5.95 16.97
N SER A 107 -4.44 5.74 17.84
CA SER A 107 -4.02 6.76 18.82
C SER A 107 -3.19 7.89 18.21
N GLY A 108 -2.71 7.72 16.99
CA GLY A 108 -1.83 8.68 16.30
C GLY A 108 -0.37 8.58 16.73
N SER A 109 -0.01 7.55 17.50
CA SER A 109 1.38 7.27 17.84
C SER A 109 2.15 6.76 16.62
N LEU A 110 3.30 7.38 16.35
CA LEU A 110 4.19 6.98 15.25
C LEU A 110 5.35 6.09 15.72
N THR A 111 5.43 5.81 17.03
CA THR A 111 6.49 4.99 17.60
C THR A 111 6.15 3.51 17.47
N VAL A 112 7.16 2.71 17.14
CA VAL A 112 7.08 1.24 17.15
C VAL A 112 7.90 0.71 18.33
N ASP A 113 7.29 -0.13 19.15
CA ASP A 113 7.91 -0.79 20.30
C ASP A 113 7.51 -2.27 20.39
N LEU A 114 7.90 -2.96 21.47
CA LEU A 114 7.60 -4.38 21.67
C LEU A 114 6.11 -4.67 21.93
N THR A 115 5.32 -3.67 22.30
CA THR A 115 3.86 -3.78 22.50
C THR A 115 3.08 -3.54 21.22
N SER A 116 3.72 -2.91 20.22
CA SER A 116 3.12 -2.62 18.92
C SER A 116 2.73 -3.90 18.18
N LEU A 117 1.55 -3.89 17.57
CA LEU A 117 0.98 -5.09 16.92
C LEU A 117 1.79 -5.49 15.67
N PRO A 118 2.08 -6.78 15.47
CA PRO A 118 2.66 -7.27 14.22
C PRO A 118 1.63 -7.18 13.08
N LYS A 119 2.10 -6.83 11.89
CA LYS A 119 1.33 -6.91 10.64
C LYS A 119 2.19 -7.47 9.52
N VAL A 120 1.50 -8.13 8.59
CA VAL A 120 2.06 -8.52 7.30
C VAL A 120 1.60 -7.50 6.27
N ARG A 121 2.54 -6.91 5.54
CA ARG A 121 2.29 -6.01 4.42
C ARG A 121 2.65 -6.73 3.13
N LEU A 122 1.69 -6.86 2.21
CA LEU A 122 2.00 -7.20 0.83
C LEU A 122 2.79 -6.03 0.24
N THR A 123 4.00 -6.30 -0.19
CA THR A 123 4.85 -5.30 -0.86
C THR A 123 4.54 -5.26 -2.35
N GLY A 124 4.22 -6.39 -2.96
CA GLY A 124 3.71 -6.44 -4.31
C GLY A 124 3.66 -7.83 -4.89
N VAL A 125 3.12 -7.91 -6.12
CA VAL A 125 3.05 -9.11 -6.93
C VAL A 125 3.65 -8.79 -8.29
N TYR A 126 4.62 -9.58 -8.73
CA TYR A 126 5.42 -9.32 -9.93
C TYR A 126 5.53 -10.57 -10.78
N SER A 127 5.54 -10.41 -12.09
CA SER A 127 5.83 -11.54 -12.97
C SER A 127 7.34 -11.79 -13.02
N THR A 128 7.78 -13.03 -12.81
CA THR A 128 9.20 -13.40 -12.86
C THR A 128 9.47 -14.35 -14.02
N VAL A 129 10.67 -14.27 -14.59
CA VAL A 129 11.14 -15.24 -15.59
C VAL A 129 12.15 -16.22 -14.97
N ASP A 130 12.69 -15.85 -13.81
CA ASP A 130 13.77 -16.52 -13.09
C ASP A 130 13.36 -16.66 -11.61
N HIS A 131 13.60 -17.84 -11.05
CA HIS A 131 13.17 -18.27 -9.70
C HIS A 131 14.35 -18.57 -8.77
N THR A 132 15.55 -18.14 -9.15
CA THR A 132 16.71 -18.27 -8.28
C THR A 132 16.56 -17.39 -7.04
N SER A 133 17.00 -17.89 -5.89
CA SER A 133 16.92 -17.15 -4.62
C SER A 133 17.72 -15.84 -4.67
N GLU A 134 18.83 -15.81 -5.41
CA GLU A 134 19.60 -14.59 -5.68
C GLU A 134 18.78 -13.55 -6.45
N ARG A 135 17.94 -14.00 -7.39
CA ARG A 135 17.07 -13.12 -8.16
C ARG A 135 15.97 -12.53 -7.29
N SER A 136 15.31 -13.34 -6.46
CA SER A 136 14.28 -12.86 -5.53
C SER A 136 14.81 -11.78 -4.58
N VAL A 137 16.02 -11.97 -4.04
CA VAL A 137 16.67 -10.94 -3.20
C VAL A 137 16.96 -9.66 -4.00
N SER A 138 17.50 -9.81 -5.21
CA SER A 138 17.82 -8.68 -6.08
C SER A 138 16.56 -7.87 -6.45
N ASP A 139 15.47 -8.56 -6.79
CA ASP A 139 14.20 -7.93 -7.13
C ASP A 139 13.59 -7.23 -5.91
N PHE A 140 13.69 -7.81 -4.71
CA PHE A 140 13.31 -7.13 -3.49
C PHE A 140 14.10 -5.83 -3.26
N VAL A 141 15.42 -5.82 -3.50
CA VAL A 141 16.24 -4.61 -3.37
C VAL A 141 15.80 -3.53 -4.36
N ILE A 142 15.63 -3.87 -5.63
CA ILE A 142 15.17 -2.94 -6.67
C ILE A 142 13.82 -2.33 -6.31
N LEU A 143 12.87 -3.15 -5.86
CA LEU A 143 11.56 -2.68 -5.42
C LEU A 143 11.64 -1.80 -4.18
N SER A 144 12.56 -2.10 -3.26
CA SER A 144 12.79 -1.28 -2.07
C SER A 144 13.35 0.09 -2.45
N GLU A 145 14.25 0.17 -3.42
CA GLU A 145 14.80 1.44 -3.91
C GLU A 145 13.72 2.36 -4.51
N ASP A 146 12.83 1.84 -5.36
CA ASP A 146 11.74 2.61 -5.96
C ASP A 146 10.78 3.16 -4.89
N ARG A 147 10.45 2.34 -3.88
CA ARG A 147 9.62 2.79 -2.75
C ARG A 147 10.33 3.84 -1.89
N ILE A 148 11.62 3.66 -1.64
CA ILE A 148 12.43 4.63 -0.89
C ILE A 148 12.49 5.97 -1.62
N ASP A 149 12.66 5.96 -2.94
CA ASP A 149 12.63 7.18 -3.75
C ASP A 149 11.26 7.87 -3.67
N THR A 150 10.17 7.10 -3.81
CA THR A 150 8.79 7.59 -3.62
C THR A 150 8.58 8.20 -2.24
N PHE A 151 9.06 7.54 -1.18
CA PHE A 151 9.00 8.06 0.19
C PHE A 151 9.79 9.36 0.33
N ASN A 152 11.05 9.39 -0.10
CA ASN A 152 11.94 10.54 0.04
C ASN A 152 11.44 11.79 -0.72
N ARG A 153 10.75 11.60 -1.85
CA ARG A 153 10.11 12.69 -2.61
C ARG A 153 8.76 13.14 -2.03
N SER A 154 8.24 12.44 -1.02
CA SER A 154 6.92 12.71 -0.48
C SER A 154 6.89 13.91 0.50
N PRO A 155 5.74 14.59 0.63
CA PRO A 155 5.54 15.57 1.70
C PRO A 155 5.67 14.98 3.10
N LEU A 156 5.47 13.66 3.26
CA LEU A 156 5.60 12.98 4.55
C LEU A 156 7.06 12.99 5.01
N ALA A 157 8.00 12.60 4.14
CA ALA A 157 9.43 12.62 4.44
C ALA A 157 9.90 14.04 4.79
N GLN A 158 9.45 15.05 4.05
CA GLN A 158 9.76 16.46 4.33
C GLN A 158 9.24 16.89 5.71
N ARG A 159 7.99 16.55 6.05
CA ARG A 159 7.39 16.88 7.34
C ARG A 159 8.10 16.21 8.51
N LEU A 160 8.53 14.97 8.32
CA LEU A 160 9.26 14.20 9.33
C LEU A 160 10.76 14.54 9.37
N LYS A 161 11.25 15.35 8.41
CA LYS A 161 12.69 15.62 8.20
C LYS A 161 13.50 14.32 8.09
N GLN A 162 12.93 13.31 7.44
CA GLN A 162 13.53 12.00 7.26
C GLN A 162 14.02 11.83 5.83
N LYS A 163 15.16 11.16 5.69
CA LYS A 163 15.68 10.66 4.42
C LYS A 163 16.11 9.21 4.64
N VAL A 164 15.55 8.31 3.85
CA VAL A 164 15.81 6.87 3.96
C VAL A 164 16.79 6.45 2.87
N THR A 165 17.73 5.58 3.22
CA THR A 165 18.64 4.93 2.27
C THR A 165 18.37 3.43 2.21
N ILE A 166 18.73 2.80 1.09
CA ILE A 166 18.62 1.35 0.95
C ILE A 166 19.41 0.63 2.04
N ALA A 167 20.58 1.12 2.43
CA ALA A 167 21.38 0.57 3.52
C ALA A 167 20.70 0.64 4.90
N GLN A 168 19.80 1.60 5.15
CA GLN A 168 18.99 1.61 6.37
C GLN A 168 17.92 0.52 6.33
N MET A 169 17.27 0.32 5.18
CA MET A 169 16.26 -0.72 5.02
C MET A 169 16.87 -2.14 5.05
N LEU A 170 17.99 -2.37 4.37
CA LEU A 170 18.66 -3.67 4.39
C LEU A 170 19.16 -4.06 5.78
N ARG A 171 19.60 -3.08 6.60
CA ARG A 171 20.04 -3.34 7.97
C ARG A 171 18.92 -3.78 8.90
N SER A 172 17.65 -3.52 8.59
CA SER A 172 16.54 -4.01 9.39
C SER A 172 16.11 -5.42 9.00
N ILE A 173 16.60 -5.99 7.89
CA ILE A 173 16.22 -7.34 7.46
C ILE A 173 16.92 -8.37 8.35
N MET A 174 16.14 -9.18 9.06
CA MET A 174 16.63 -10.25 9.93
C MET A 174 16.58 -11.63 9.26
N GLY A 175 15.83 -11.75 8.17
CA GLY A 175 15.68 -13.00 7.44
C GLY A 175 14.69 -12.85 6.28
N MET A 176 14.86 -13.71 5.28
CA MET A 176 13.98 -13.84 4.13
C MET A 176 13.69 -15.32 3.92
N ASN A 177 12.41 -15.67 3.84
CA ASN A 177 11.95 -17.01 3.49
C ASN A 177 11.39 -16.98 2.06
N GLY A 178 11.80 -17.94 1.25
CA GLY A 178 11.23 -18.20 -0.08
C GLY A 178 11.05 -19.70 -0.27
N ASP A 179 10.30 -20.09 -1.31
CA ASP A 179 10.07 -21.50 -1.65
C ASP A 179 11.31 -22.21 -2.24
N HIS A 180 12.41 -21.48 -2.44
CA HIS A 180 13.67 -21.96 -3.02
C HIS A 180 14.89 -21.56 -2.19
#